data_AF-H8KAR7-F1
#
_entry.id   AF-H8KAR7-F1
#
_cell.length_a   1.000
_cell.length_b   1.000
_cell.length_c   1.000
_cell.angle_alpha   90.00
_cell.angle_beta   90.00
_cell.angle_gamma   90.00
#
_symmetry.space_group_name_H-M   'P 1'
#
loop_
_entity.id
_entity.type
_entity.pdbx_description
1 polymer ?
#
loop_
_entity_poly.entity_id
_entity_poly.type
_entity_poly.pdbx_seq_one_letter_code
_entity_poly.pdbx_strand_id
1 'polypeptide(L)'
;MDRFRNNIISIYKEQGEIWLEKLPEIVAELAREWNLSKLKPIDNLSFNYVLSGYQNNKPIILKLSCVAKDLTNAAEALKVFSGFDAATILAQKDNALLLERAVSGISLKEYSSDNKIAIACSVMSKLHRASIPKMHQFPNIKDQLKALDKEWDLPKTYLQKARKLRDKLLQNPEPQILLHGDLHHENILQNDKQWVVMTLKE
;
A
#
# COMPACT_ATOMS: atom_id res chain seq x y z
N MET A 1 9.30 3.01 16.66
CA MET A 1 7.97 2.80 17.25
C MET A 1 7.28 4.11 17.61
N ASP A 2 7.98 5.10 18.17
CA ASP A 2 7.35 6.35 18.63
C ASP A 2 6.64 7.15 17.55
N ARG A 3 7.23 7.26 16.34
CA ARG A 3 6.58 7.94 15.21
C ARG A 3 5.26 7.28 14.82
N PHE A 4 5.25 5.96 14.65
CA PHE A 4 4.05 5.18 14.36
C PHE A 4 2.97 5.40 15.42
N ARG A 5 3.34 5.26 16.70
CA ARG A 5 2.42 5.48 17.83
C ARG A 5 1.80 6.88 17.76
N ASN A 6 2.61 7.92 17.57
CA ASN A 6 2.16 9.30 17.51
C ASN A 6 1.22 9.55 16.32
N ASN A 7 1.51 8.96 15.16
CA ASN A 7 0.64 9.06 13.98
C ASN A 7 -0.74 8.44 14.25
N ILE A 8 -0.78 7.24 14.81
CA ILE A 8 -2.01 6.53 15.13
C ILE A 8 -2.86 7.32 16.14
N ILE A 9 -2.25 7.81 17.22
CA ILE A 9 -2.95 8.62 18.22
C ILE A 9 -3.42 9.95 17.63
N SER A 10 -2.61 10.59 16.78
CA SER A 10 -2.97 11.86 16.14
C SER A 10 -4.23 11.73 15.28
N ILE A 11 -4.34 10.64 14.51
CA ILE A 11 -5.45 10.41 13.57
C ILE A 11 -6.67 9.83 14.27
N TYR A 12 -6.50 8.75 15.03
CA TYR A 12 -7.61 7.95 15.58
C TYR A 12 -7.93 8.30 17.03
N LYS A 13 -7.16 9.20 17.67
CA LYS A 13 -7.38 9.66 19.05
C LYS A 13 -7.45 8.48 20.03
N GLU A 14 -8.42 8.50 20.94
CA GLU A 14 -8.66 7.47 21.95
C GLU A 14 -8.78 6.05 21.35
N GLN A 15 -9.42 5.92 20.18
CA GLN A 15 -9.50 4.63 19.49
C GLN A 15 -8.12 4.09 19.11
N GLY A 16 -7.21 4.97 18.69
CA GLY A 16 -5.83 4.62 18.37
C GLY A 16 -5.06 4.16 19.59
N GLU A 17 -5.24 4.80 20.74
CA GLU A 17 -4.61 4.40 22.01
C GLU A 17 -5.06 3.00 22.43
N ILE A 18 -6.38 2.76 22.47
CA ILE A 18 -6.96 1.46 22.81
C ILE A 18 -6.45 0.36 21.85
N TRP A 19 -6.38 0.65 20.56
CA TRP A 19 -5.88 -0.31 19.57
C TRP A 19 -4.40 -0.64 19.78
N LEU A 20 -3.56 0.38 20.04
CA LEU A 20 -2.14 0.20 20.33
C LEU A 20 -1.90 -0.67 21.57
N GLU A 21 -2.72 -0.52 22.61
CA GLU A 21 -2.65 -1.34 23.82
C GLU A 21 -3.02 -2.81 23.55
N LYS A 22 -4.00 -3.04 22.66
CA LYS A 22 -4.47 -4.38 22.29
C LYS A 22 -3.61 -5.07 21.21
N LEU A 23 -2.71 -4.35 20.55
CA LEU A 23 -1.87 -4.89 19.46
C LEU A 23 -1.17 -6.21 19.81
N PRO A 24 -0.52 -6.39 20.99
CA PRO A 24 0.14 -7.65 21.32
C PRO A 24 -0.84 -8.84 21.36
N GLU A 25 -2.04 -8.63 21.88
CA GLU A 25 -3.09 -9.66 21.95
C GLU A 25 -3.60 -10.03 20.55
N ILE A 26 -3.91 -9.01 19.73
CA ILE A 26 -4.35 -9.17 18.33
C ILE A 26 -3.31 -9.98 17.54
N VAL A 27 -2.02 -9.62 17.68
CA VAL A 27 -0.93 -10.33 17.01
C VAL A 27 -0.81 -11.77 17.49
N ALA A 28 -0.95 -12.03 18.79
CA ALA A 28 -0.88 -13.38 19.34
C ALA A 28 -2.05 -14.27 18.88
N GLU A 29 -3.26 -13.72 18.79
CA GLU A 29 -4.44 -14.42 18.27
C GLU A 29 -4.23 -14.80 16.79
N LEU A 30 -3.86 -13.84 15.95
CA LEU A 30 -3.60 -14.07 14.53
C LEU A 30 -2.44 -15.04 14.30
N ALA A 31 -1.39 -14.95 15.12
CA ALA A 31 -0.28 -15.88 15.03
C ALA A 31 -0.70 -17.32 15.32
N ARG A 32 -1.57 -17.52 16.32
CA ARG A 32 -2.09 -18.86 16.64
C ARG A 32 -3.02 -19.38 15.53
N GLU A 33 -3.96 -18.55 15.09
CA GLU A 33 -4.96 -18.93 14.10
C GLU A 33 -4.35 -19.24 12.73
N TRP A 34 -3.42 -18.41 12.27
CA TRP A 34 -2.80 -18.56 10.95
C TRP A 34 -1.47 -19.32 11.00
N ASN A 35 -1.12 -19.92 12.14
CA ASN A 35 0.12 -20.66 12.38
C ASN A 35 1.38 -19.87 11.99
N LEU A 36 1.47 -18.63 12.48
CA LEU A 36 2.58 -17.71 12.22
C LEU A 36 3.66 -17.84 13.30
N SER A 37 4.90 -17.64 12.90
CA SER A 37 6.07 -17.73 13.78
C SER A 37 7.10 -16.65 13.47
N LYS A 38 7.94 -16.36 14.48
CA LYS A 38 9.06 -15.39 14.39
C LYS A 38 8.61 -14.01 13.89
N LEU A 39 7.42 -13.57 14.29
CA LEU A 39 6.90 -12.25 13.92
C LEU A 39 7.79 -11.16 14.52
N LYS A 40 8.24 -10.23 13.66
CA LYS A 40 9.06 -9.08 14.05
C LYS A 40 8.58 -7.83 13.31
N PRO A 41 8.40 -6.69 14.00
CA PRO A 41 8.08 -5.43 13.34
C PRO A 41 9.14 -5.10 12.30
N ILE A 42 8.69 -4.60 11.14
CA ILE A 42 9.61 -3.97 10.20
C ILE A 42 9.90 -2.53 10.67
N ASP A 43 11.02 -1.98 10.22
CA ASP A 43 11.40 -0.62 10.57
C ASP A 43 10.50 0.43 9.88
N ASN A 44 10.57 1.67 10.34
CA ASN A 44 9.94 2.85 9.72
C ASN A 44 8.40 2.80 9.52
N LEU A 45 7.69 2.11 10.41
CA LEU A 45 6.21 2.11 10.42
C LEU A 45 5.63 3.54 10.50
N SER A 46 4.58 3.79 9.73
CA SER A 46 3.92 5.09 9.58
C SER A 46 2.45 5.05 10.03
N PHE A 47 1.55 4.35 9.31
CA PHE A 47 0.13 4.28 9.66
C PHE A 47 -0.44 2.85 9.76
N ASN A 48 0.33 1.83 9.38
CA ASN A 48 -0.02 0.42 9.60
C ASN A 48 1.02 -0.28 10.47
N TYR A 49 0.59 -1.23 11.29
CA TYR A 49 1.50 -2.09 12.04
C TYR A 49 1.87 -3.29 11.17
N VAL A 50 3.13 -3.37 10.76
CA VAL A 50 3.60 -4.37 9.79
C VAL A 50 4.67 -5.24 10.44
N LEU A 51 4.48 -6.56 10.33
CA LEU A 51 5.34 -7.59 10.89
C LEU A 51 5.83 -8.50 9.75
N SER A 52 7.12 -8.81 9.75
CA SER A 52 7.66 -9.93 8.97
C SER A 52 7.68 -11.20 9.79
N GLY A 53 7.54 -12.36 9.16
CA GLY A 53 7.68 -13.65 9.85
C GLY A 53 7.51 -14.83 8.91
N TYR A 54 6.99 -15.94 9.44
CA TYR A 54 6.83 -17.18 8.68
C TYR A 54 5.50 -17.87 8.95
N GLN A 55 4.92 -18.47 7.91
CA GLN A 55 3.82 -19.44 8.00
C GLN A 55 4.30 -20.76 7.38
N ASN A 56 4.38 -21.84 8.16
CA ASN A 56 4.88 -23.14 7.67
C ASN A 56 6.21 -23.03 6.89
N ASN A 57 7.20 -22.30 7.44
CA ASN A 57 8.49 -21.95 6.82
C ASN A 57 8.44 -21.05 5.57
N LYS A 58 7.26 -20.61 5.12
CA LYS A 58 7.14 -19.62 4.04
C LYS A 58 7.24 -18.20 4.59
N PRO A 59 8.09 -17.32 4.05
CA PRO A 59 8.18 -15.93 4.47
C PRO A 59 6.88 -15.15 4.21
N ILE A 60 6.41 -14.40 5.21
CA ILE A 60 5.17 -13.61 5.15
C ILE A 60 5.37 -12.18 5.62
N ILE A 61 4.43 -11.32 5.24
CA ILE A 61 4.16 -10.01 5.85
C ILE A 61 2.76 -10.04 6.45
N LEU A 62 2.64 -9.74 7.74
CA LEU A 62 1.37 -9.48 8.40
C LEU A 62 1.20 -7.97 8.55
N LYS A 63 0.10 -7.44 8.00
CA LYS A 63 -0.26 -6.03 8.07
C LYS A 63 -1.53 -5.86 8.89
N LEU A 64 -1.51 -4.94 9.84
CA LEU A 64 -2.63 -4.59 10.71
C LEU A 64 -2.93 -3.09 10.61
N SER A 65 -4.20 -2.75 10.62
CA SER A 65 -4.67 -1.36 10.68
C SER A 65 -5.57 -1.14 11.90
N CYS A 66 -5.62 0.09 12.38
CA CYS A 66 -6.56 0.53 13.40
C CYS A 66 -8.01 0.51 12.88
N VAL A 67 -8.21 0.72 11.56
CA VAL A 67 -9.52 0.78 10.92
C VAL A 67 -9.57 -0.08 9.66
N ALA A 68 -10.61 -0.91 9.56
CA ALA A 68 -10.73 -1.96 8.54
C ALA A 68 -10.66 -1.43 7.11
N LYS A 69 -11.32 -0.29 6.88
CA LYS A 69 -11.41 0.36 5.58
C LYS A 69 -10.05 0.62 4.93
N ASP A 70 -9.01 0.86 5.75
CA ASP A 70 -7.66 1.15 5.24
C ASP A 70 -7.02 -0.08 4.58
N LEU A 71 -7.33 -1.29 5.06
CA LEU A 71 -6.85 -2.54 4.45
C LEU A 71 -7.80 -3.10 3.41
N THR A 72 -9.11 -2.82 3.48
CA THR A 72 -10.08 -3.30 2.46
C THR A 72 -9.67 -2.87 1.06
N ASN A 73 -9.38 -1.58 0.87
CA ASN A 73 -8.99 -1.06 -0.45
C ASN A 73 -7.66 -1.66 -0.95
N ALA A 74 -6.70 -1.85 -0.04
CA ALA A 74 -5.42 -2.46 -0.39
C ALA A 74 -5.61 -3.93 -0.79
N ALA A 75 -6.43 -4.68 -0.05
CA ALA A 75 -6.74 -6.07 -0.35
C ALA A 75 -7.51 -6.21 -1.68
N GLU A 76 -8.49 -5.34 -1.95
CA GLU A 76 -9.19 -5.32 -3.24
C GLU A 76 -8.24 -5.02 -4.40
N ALA A 77 -7.36 -4.03 -4.24
CA ALA A 77 -6.38 -3.70 -5.28
C ALA A 77 -5.42 -4.87 -5.54
N LEU A 78 -4.86 -5.50 -4.50
CA LEU A 78 -3.99 -6.67 -4.64
C LEU A 78 -4.71 -7.85 -5.30
N LYS A 79 -5.99 -8.08 -5.01
CA LYS A 79 -6.79 -9.12 -5.70
C LYS A 79 -6.88 -8.85 -7.20
N VAL A 80 -7.10 -7.59 -7.59
CA VAL A 80 -7.16 -7.21 -9.01
C VAL A 80 -5.80 -7.29 -9.70
N PHE A 81 -4.72 -6.93 -8.99
CA PHE A 81 -3.36 -7.04 -9.50
C PHE A 81 -2.77 -8.45 -9.40
N SER A 82 -3.52 -9.43 -8.89
CA SER A 82 -3.08 -10.82 -8.84
C SER A 82 -2.71 -11.31 -10.25
N GLY A 83 -1.50 -11.85 -10.40
CA GLY A 83 -0.94 -12.24 -11.71
C GLY A 83 -0.25 -11.11 -12.50
N PHE A 84 -0.18 -9.89 -11.96
CA PHE A 84 0.49 -8.74 -12.57
C PHE A 84 1.67 -8.23 -11.72
N ASP A 85 2.46 -9.16 -11.18
CA ASP A 85 3.62 -8.86 -10.32
C ASP A 85 3.24 -8.07 -9.05
N ALA A 86 2.12 -8.39 -8.42
CA ALA A 86 1.74 -7.87 -7.11
C ALA A 86 1.86 -8.95 -6.03
N ALA A 87 2.09 -8.53 -4.78
CA ALA A 87 2.13 -9.44 -3.63
C ALA A 87 0.82 -10.24 -3.50
N THR A 88 0.93 -11.56 -3.31
CA THR A 88 -0.21 -12.43 -3.10
C THR A 88 -0.78 -12.28 -1.70
N ILE A 89 -2.12 -12.25 -1.59
CA ILE A 89 -2.81 -12.37 -0.31
C ILE A 89 -2.94 -13.84 0.06
N LEU A 90 -2.46 -14.20 1.25
CA LEU A 90 -2.55 -15.54 1.83
C LEU A 90 -3.76 -15.70 2.74
N ALA A 91 -4.12 -14.66 3.50
CA ALA A 91 -5.28 -14.62 4.38
C ALA A 91 -5.74 -13.17 4.63
N GLN A 92 -7.01 -13.00 4.99
CA GLN A 92 -7.60 -11.68 5.26
C GLN A 92 -8.65 -11.77 6.38
N LYS A 93 -8.66 -10.76 7.25
CA LYS A 93 -9.74 -10.38 8.16
C LYS A 93 -9.98 -8.87 8.04
N ASP A 94 -11.00 -8.34 8.72
CA ASP A 94 -11.39 -6.93 8.64
C ASP A 94 -10.21 -5.96 8.86
N ASN A 95 -9.40 -6.18 9.89
CA ASN A 95 -8.26 -5.31 10.25
C ASN A 95 -6.90 -5.99 10.03
N ALA A 96 -6.84 -7.11 9.31
CA ALA A 96 -5.60 -7.87 9.14
C ALA A 96 -5.45 -8.44 7.73
N LEU A 97 -4.25 -8.31 7.17
CA LEU A 97 -3.90 -8.86 5.87
C LEU A 97 -2.59 -9.63 5.97
N LEU A 98 -2.61 -10.90 5.55
CA LEU A 98 -1.43 -11.76 5.46
C LEU A 98 -1.02 -11.85 4.00
N LEU A 99 0.23 -11.51 3.71
CA LEU A 99 0.80 -11.44 2.37
C LEU A 99 2.02 -12.34 2.24
N GLU A 100 2.29 -12.81 1.02
CA GLU A 100 3.60 -13.34 0.68
C GLU A 100 4.67 -12.25 0.80
N ARG A 101 5.83 -12.61 1.38
CA ARG A 101 6.97 -11.70 1.44
C ARG A 101 7.90 -11.93 0.26
N ALA A 102 8.30 -10.87 -0.41
CA ALA A 102 9.33 -10.92 -1.45
C ALA A 102 10.67 -11.45 -0.90
N VAL A 103 11.25 -12.45 -1.56
CA VAL A 103 12.50 -13.11 -1.18
C VAL A 103 13.69 -12.42 -1.86
N SER A 104 14.77 -12.15 -1.12
CA SER A 104 15.68 -11.00 -1.27
C SER A 104 15.10 -9.74 -0.62
N GLY A 105 13.88 -9.32 -1.02
CA GLY A 105 13.17 -8.20 -0.40
C GLY A 105 13.87 -6.85 -0.58
N ILE A 106 14.95 -6.80 -1.38
CA ILE A 106 15.68 -5.58 -1.71
C ILE A 106 14.76 -4.68 -2.53
N SER A 107 14.62 -3.44 -2.07
CA SER A 107 13.86 -2.45 -2.81
C SER A 107 14.61 -1.99 -4.06
N LEU A 108 13.88 -1.54 -5.08
CA LEU A 108 14.47 -0.94 -6.27
C LEU A 108 15.31 0.30 -5.92
N LYS A 109 15.00 0.97 -4.81
CA LYS A 109 15.81 2.06 -4.23
C LYS A 109 17.23 1.60 -3.90
N GLU A 110 17.36 0.49 -3.20
CA GLU A 110 18.63 -0.05 -2.71
C GLU A 110 19.37 -0.89 -3.74
N TYR A 111 18.67 -1.38 -4.76
CA TYR A 111 19.27 -2.17 -5.84
C TYR A 111 20.37 -1.39 -6.55
N SER A 112 21.57 -1.93 -6.73
CA SER A 112 22.66 -1.23 -7.41
C SER A 112 22.69 -1.60 -8.90
N SER A 113 22.02 -0.80 -9.74
CA SER A 113 21.98 -1.01 -11.20
C SER A 113 21.50 0.25 -11.92
N ASP A 114 21.99 0.47 -13.15
CA ASP A 114 21.50 1.52 -14.04
C ASP A 114 20.13 1.18 -14.66
N ASN A 115 19.68 -0.08 -14.56
CA ASN A 115 18.44 -0.55 -15.17
C ASN A 115 17.17 -0.29 -14.33
N LYS A 116 17.25 0.50 -13.25
CA LYS A 116 16.09 0.77 -12.36
C LYS A 116 14.87 1.31 -13.10
N ILE A 117 15.09 2.25 -14.02
CA ILE A 117 14.00 2.87 -14.79
C ILE A 117 13.31 1.81 -15.64
N ALA A 118 14.06 0.97 -16.35
CA ALA A 118 13.51 -0.09 -17.17
C ALA A 118 12.70 -1.11 -16.34
N ILE A 119 13.20 -1.46 -15.15
CA ILE A 119 12.48 -2.33 -14.20
C ILE A 119 11.16 -1.68 -13.76
N ALA A 120 11.20 -0.42 -13.31
CA ALA A 120 10.00 0.30 -12.88
C ALA A 120 8.96 0.44 -14.00
N CYS A 121 9.39 0.77 -15.22
CA CYS A 121 8.52 0.82 -16.39
C CYS A 121 7.91 -0.55 -16.69
N SER A 122 8.69 -1.63 -16.66
CA SER A 122 8.18 -2.98 -16.88
C SER A 122 7.12 -3.38 -15.85
N VAL A 123 7.34 -3.08 -14.58
CA VAL A 123 6.38 -3.35 -13.49
C VAL A 123 5.11 -2.54 -13.71
N MET A 124 5.23 -1.24 -13.96
CA MET A 124 4.09 -0.35 -14.21
C MET A 124 3.26 -0.80 -15.42
N SER A 125 3.91 -1.14 -16.53
CA SER A 125 3.23 -1.64 -17.73
C SER A 125 2.48 -2.94 -17.48
N LYS A 126 2.97 -3.83 -16.60
CA LYS A 126 2.24 -5.05 -16.23
C LYS A 126 1.02 -4.74 -15.38
N LEU A 127 1.14 -3.89 -14.37
CA LEU A 127 0.01 -3.49 -13.51
C LEU A 127 -1.12 -2.84 -14.31
N HIS A 128 -0.79 -1.99 -15.28
CA HIS A 128 -1.77 -1.31 -16.13
C HIS A 128 -2.57 -2.26 -17.05
N ARG A 129 -2.20 -3.54 -17.16
CA ARG A 129 -2.98 -4.56 -17.86
C ARG A 129 -4.11 -5.14 -17.01
N ALA A 130 -4.09 -4.90 -15.69
CA ALA A 130 -5.17 -5.34 -14.82
C ALA A 130 -6.46 -4.60 -15.17
N SER A 131 -7.54 -5.35 -15.36
CA SER A 131 -8.84 -4.79 -15.72
C SER A 131 -9.53 -4.25 -14.48
N ILE A 132 -10.14 -3.07 -14.59
CA ILE A 132 -10.98 -2.52 -13.53
C ILE A 132 -12.24 -3.41 -13.40
N PRO A 133 -12.53 -4.00 -12.23
CA PRO A 133 -13.75 -4.78 -12.04
C PRO A 133 -15.01 -3.94 -12.27
N LYS A 134 -16.12 -4.54 -12.72
CA LYS A 134 -17.38 -3.79 -12.93
C LYS A 134 -17.94 -3.17 -11.64
N MET A 135 -17.77 -3.87 -10.52
CA MET A 135 -18.15 -3.39 -9.19
C MET A 135 -16.86 -3.21 -8.37
N HIS A 136 -16.56 -1.98 -7.99
CA HIS A 136 -15.40 -1.64 -7.17
C HIS A 136 -15.66 -0.36 -6.37
N GLN A 137 -14.85 -0.13 -5.34
CA GLN A 137 -14.88 1.12 -4.55
C GLN A 137 -13.60 1.95 -4.71
N PHE A 138 -12.75 1.62 -5.70
CA PHE A 138 -11.52 2.38 -5.94
C PHE A 138 -11.79 3.87 -6.18
N PRO A 139 -11.08 4.77 -5.49
CA PRO A 139 -11.25 6.21 -5.67
C PRO A 139 -10.79 6.63 -7.07
N ASN A 140 -11.55 7.53 -7.69
CA ASN A 140 -11.13 8.14 -8.95
C ASN A 140 -10.18 9.32 -8.69
N ILE A 141 -9.11 9.44 -9.47
CA ILE A 141 -8.17 10.57 -9.41
C ILE A 141 -8.90 11.92 -9.57
N LYS A 142 -9.96 11.97 -10.39
CA LYS A 142 -10.80 13.16 -10.57
C LYS A 142 -11.43 13.62 -9.26
N ASP A 143 -11.90 12.69 -8.44
CA ASP A 143 -12.53 13.01 -7.16
C ASP A 143 -11.48 13.47 -6.14
N GLN A 144 -10.31 12.87 -6.13
CA GLN A 144 -9.20 13.32 -5.30
C GLN A 144 -8.75 14.74 -5.66
N LEU A 145 -8.68 15.05 -6.96
CA LEU A 145 -8.27 16.36 -7.48
C LEU A 145 -9.30 17.48 -7.23
N LYS A 146 -10.49 17.17 -6.72
CA LYS A 146 -11.42 18.18 -6.16
C LYS A 146 -10.84 18.88 -4.93
N ALA A 147 -9.83 18.30 -4.28
CA ALA A 147 -9.09 18.98 -3.23
C ALA A 147 -8.53 20.34 -3.71
N LEU A 148 -8.19 20.47 -5.00
CA LEU A 148 -7.72 21.72 -5.58
C LEU A 148 -8.81 22.79 -5.71
N ASP A 149 -10.10 22.46 -5.61
CA ASP A 149 -11.20 23.44 -5.67
C ASP A 149 -11.31 24.27 -4.39
N LYS A 150 -10.74 23.77 -3.28
CA LYS A 150 -10.65 24.51 -2.03
C LYS A 150 -9.67 25.67 -2.19
N GLU A 151 -9.96 26.77 -1.49
CA GLU A 151 -8.99 27.85 -1.32
C GLU A 151 -8.03 27.47 -0.19
N TRP A 152 -6.79 27.16 -0.56
CA TRP A 152 -5.72 26.83 0.36
C TRP A 152 -4.89 28.07 0.66
N ASP A 153 -4.26 28.10 1.84
CA ASP A 153 -3.25 29.08 2.17
C ASP A 153 -1.93 28.78 1.43
N LEU A 154 -1.97 28.99 0.11
CA LEU A 154 -0.87 28.77 -0.84
C LEU A 154 -0.82 29.97 -1.80
N PRO A 155 0.35 30.25 -2.41
CA PRO A 155 0.43 31.28 -3.44
C PRO A 155 -0.57 31.04 -4.56
N LYS A 156 -1.46 32.02 -4.80
CA LYS A 156 -2.58 31.91 -5.75
C LYS A 156 -2.14 31.48 -7.16
N THR A 157 -0.96 31.93 -7.59
CA THR A 157 -0.37 31.59 -8.89
C THR A 157 -0.16 30.09 -9.06
N TYR A 158 0.30 29.38 -8.02
CA TYR A 158 0.49 27.93 -8.07
C TYR A 158 -0.83 27.18 -8.03
N LEU A 159 -1.79 27.62 -7.20
CA LEU A 159 -3.10 26.97 -7.13
C LEU A 159 -3.87 27.10 -8.44
N GLN A 160 -3.85 28.28 -9.07
CA GLN A 160 -4.43 28.50 -10.39
C GLN A 160 -3.74 27.65 -11.47
N LYS A 161 -2.41 27.56 -11.45
CA LYS A 161 -1.66 26.71 -12.38
C LYS A 161 -2.02 25.23 -12.21
N ALA A 162 -2.12 24.75 -10.97
CA ALA A 162 -2.51 23.38 -10.67
C ALA A 162 -3.93 23.05 -11.16
N ARG A 163 -4.91 23.95 -10.91
CA ARG A 163 -6.28 23.82 -11.43
C ARG A 163 -6.31 23.74 -12.95
N LYS A 164 -5.60 24.65 -13.64
CA LYS A 164 -5.51 24.64 -15.11
C LYS A 164 -4.90 23.36 -15.67
N LEU A 165 -3.83 22.85 -15.03
CA LEU A 165 -3.20 21.59 -15.43
C LEU A 165 -4.11 20.39 -15.19
N ARG A 166 -4.77 20.32 -14.03
CA ARG A 166 -5.77 19.30 -13.70
C ARG A 166 -6.84 19.25 -14.78
N ASP A 167 -7.48 20.39 -15.08
CA ASP A 167 -8.61 20.44 -16.01
C ASP A 167 -8.17 20.00 -17.41
N LYS A 168 -6.95 20.36 -17.84
CA LYS A 168 -6.36 19.89 -19.09
C LYS A 168 -6.10 18.38 -19.10
N LEU A 169 -5.50 17.84 -18.03
CA LEU A 169 -5.15 16.41 -17.96
C LEU A 169 -6.37 15.50 -17.81
N LEU A 170 -7.43 15.98 -17.15
CA LEU A 170 -8.69 15.23 -17.00
C LEU A 170 -9.55 15.20 -18.28
N GLN A 171 -9.22 16.00 -19.30
CA GLN A 171 -9.83 15.93 -20.63
C GLN A 171 -9.23 14.82 -21.50
N ASN A 172 -8.34 13.99 -20.95
CA ASN A 172 -7.72 12.88 -21.68
C ASN A 172 -8.79 11.86 -22.14
N PRO A 173 -8.90 11.57 -23.46
CA PRO A 173 -9.87 10.61 -23.98
C PRO A 173 -9.46 9.14 -23.77
N GLU A 174 -8.23 8.87 -23.31
CA GLU A 174 -7.74 7.51 -23.08
C GLU A 174 -8.61 6.75 -22.06
N PRO A 175 -8.77 5.42 -22.22
CA PRO A 175 -9.50 4.60 -21.26
C PRO A 175 -8.94 4.69 -19.84
N GLN A 176 -9.83 4.58 -18.85
CA GLN A 176 -9.42 4.50 -17.46
C GLN A 176 -8.69 3.18 -17.19
N ILE A 177 -7.59 3.27 -16.45
CA ILE A 177 -6.80 2.14 -15.99
C ILE A 177 -6.73 2.13 -14.46
N LEU A 178 -6.54 0.96 -13.87
CA LEU A 178 -6.29 0.85 -12.44
C LEU A 178 -4.85 1.25 -12.13
N LEU A 179 -4.68 2.16 -11.17
CA LEU A 179 -3.38 2.59 -10.69
C LEU A 179 -3.08 1.94 -9.33
N HIS A 180 -1.81 1.64 -9.07
CA HIS A 180 -1.35 1.19 -7.75
C HIS A 180 -1.62 2.24 -6.65
N GLY A 181 -1.59 3.53 -7.02
CA GLY A 181 -1.89 4.66 -6.12
C GLY A 181 -0.70 5.15 -5.30
N ASP A 182 0.34 4.33 -5.11
CA ASP A 182 1.58 4.72 -4.43
C ASP A 182 2.80 3.95 -4.98
N LEU A 183 3.00 4.00 -6.29
CA LEU A 183 4.08 3.25 -6.94
C LEU A 183 5.38 4.06 -6.90
N HIS A 184 6.29 3.69 -6.01
CA HIS A 184 7.65 4.22 -5.96
C HIS A 184 8.66 3.08 -5.74
N HIS A 185 9.92 3.38 -6.02
CA HIS A 185 11.08 2.50 -5.91
C HIS A 185 11.26 1.74 -4.56
N GLU A 186 10.59 2.13 -3.47
CA GLU A 186 10.59 1.36 -2.21
C GLU A 186 9.48 0.30 -2.16
N ASN A 187 8.39 0.53 -2.90
CA ASN A 187 7.27 -0.41 -3.05
C ASN A 187 7.49 -1.44 -4.16
N ILE A 188 8.59 -1.34 -4.90
CA ILE A 188 9.00 -2.32 -5.91
C ILE A 188 10.12 -3.15 -5.30
N LEU A 189 9.81 -4.41 -4.96
CA LEU A 189 10.74 -5.31 -4.29
C LEU A 189 11.20 -6.43 -5.20
N GLN A 190 12.47 -6.81 -5.07
CA GLN A 190 13.00 -8.00 -5.69
C GLN A 190 12.43 -9.25 -5.00
N ASN A 191 11.84 -10.13 -5.80
CA ASN A 191 11.39 -11.46 -5.42
C ASN A 191 12.08 -12.48 -6.33
N ASP A 192 13.20 -13.03 -5.87
CA ASP A 192 14.12 -13.85 -6.68
C ASP A 192 14.58 -13.14 -7.97
N LYS A 193 14.17 -13.66 -9.14
CA LYS A 193 14.49 -13.09 -10.47
C LYS A 193 13.44 -12.10 -10.97
N GLN A 194 12.37 -11.91 -10.21
CA GLN A 194 11.24 -11.03 -10.56
C GLN A 194 11.21 -9.81 -9.64
N TRP A 195 10.38 -8.85 -10.03
CA TRP A 195 10.08 -7.66 -9.24
C TRP A 195 8.61 -7.66 -8.96
N VAL A 196 8.22 -7.46 -7.70
CA VAL A 196 6.83 -7.43 -7.27
C VAL A 196 6.53 -6.11 -6.60
N VAL A 197 5.30 -5.64 -6.74
CA VAL A 197 4.79 -4.50 -5.99
C VAL A 197 4.11 -4.95 -4.72
N MET A 198 4.31 -4.16 -3.67
CA MET A 198 3.56 -4.29 -2.44
C MET A 198 2.68 -3.06 -2.25
N THR A 199 1.45 -3.27 -1.78
CA THR A 199 0.58 -2.16 -1.38
C THR A 199 0.95 -1.69 0.02
N LEU A 200 1.96 -0.83 0.11
CA LEU A 200 2.10 0.04 1.26
C LEU A 200 1.40 1.35 0.91
N LYS A 201 0.15 1.51 1.35
CA LYS A 201 -0.14 2.80 1.97
C LYS A 201 0.63 2.76 3.27
N GLU A 202 1.74 3.49 3.28
CA GLU A 202 2.35 3.95 4.52
C GLU A 202 1.25 4.61 5.32
#